data_AF-A0A417Y7S0-F1
#
_entry.id   AF-A0A417Y7S0-F1
#
_cell.length_a   1.000
_cell.length_b   1.000
_cell.length_c   1.000
_cell.angle_alpha   90.00
_cell.angle_beta   90.00
_cell.angle_gamma   90.00
#
_symmetry.space_group_name_H-M   'P 1'
#
loop_
_entity.id
_entity.type
_entity.pdbx_description
1 polymer ?
#
loop_
_entity_poly.entity_id
_entity_poly.type
_entity_poly.pdbx_seq_one_letter_code
_entity_poly.pdbx_strand_id
1 'polypeptide(L)' 'MTAAPDGLAPELVTAICRELWRLAKAEDDLAAAEAAATPYWRPCSPSVLGHRAAAGALRADAMRLENAARPNSLAS' A
#
# COMPACT_ATOMS: atom_id res chain seq x y z
N MET A 1 19.75 11.96 1.22
CA MET A 1 19.55 12.14 -0.24
C MET A 1 19.92 10.83 -0.89
N THR A 2 19.00 9.85 -0.88
CA THR A 2 19.25 8.52 -1.44
C THR A 2 18.73 8.57 -2.87
N ALA A 3 19.64 8.64 -3.84
CA ALA A 3 19.28 8.52 -5.25
C ALA A 3 18.55 7.18 -5.44
N ALA A 4 17.35 7.22 -6.03
CA ALA A 4 16.66 6.00 -6.43
C ALA A 4 17.59 5.20 -7.34
N PRO A 5 17.70 3.87 -7.19
CA PRO A 5 18.57 3.07 -8.04
C PRO A 5 18.12 3.24 -9.49
N ASP A 6 19.03 3.73 -10.32
CA ASP A 6 18.85 3.82 -11.77
C ASP A 6 18.42 2.44 -12.30
N GLY A 7 17.25 2.41 -12.95
CA GLY A 7 16.82 1.31 -13.81
C GLY A 7 16.32 0.03 -13.12
N LEU A 8 15.39 0.14 -12.16
CA LEU A 8 14.57 -1.04 -11.82
C LEU A 8 13.83 -1.51 -13.07
N ALA A 9 14.04 -2.78 -13.47
CA ALA A 9 13.35 -3.36 -14.61
C ALA A 9 11.82 -3.18 -14.47
N PRO A 10 11.10 -2.80 -15.54
CA PRO A 10 9.67 -2.51 -15.47
C PRO A 10 8.84 -3.69 -14.95
N GLU A 11 9.31 -4.92 -15.16
CA GLU A 11 8.73 -6.15 -14.64
C GLU A 11 8.88 -6.24 -13.11
N LEU A 12 10.03 -5.83 -12.57
CA LEU A 12 10.28 -5.80 -11.13
C LEU A 12 9.42 -4.73 -10.45
N VAL A 13 9.31 -3.53 -11.04
CA VAL A 13 8.38 -2.50 -10.56
C VAL A 13 6.96 -3.05 -10.54
N THR A 14 6.52 -3.70 -11.61
CA THR A 14 5.19 -4.32 -11.69
C THR A 14 4.98 -5.38 -10.61
N ALA A 15 5.98 -6.24 -10.37
CA ALA A 15 5.91 -7.26 -9.33
C ALA A 15 5.81 -6.64 -7.93
N ILE A 16 6.59 -5.60 -7.65
CA ILE A 16 6.54 -4.87 -6.36
C ILE A 16 5.17 -4.20 -6.19
N CYS A 17 4.65 -3.50 -7.20
CA CYS A 17 3.32 -2.86 -7.10
C CYS A 17 2.23 -3.89 -6.83
N ARG A 18 2.24 -5.04 -7.53
CA ARG A 18 1.28 -6.13 -7.28
C ARG A 18 1.35 -6.62 -5.84
N GLU A 19 2.56 -6.80 -5.32
CA GLU A 19 2.73 -7.27 -3.95
C GLU A 19 2.31 -6.22 -2.91
N LEU A 20 2.62 -4.94 -3.13
CA LEU A 20 2.15 -3.84 -2.28
C LEU A 20 0.62 -3.76 -2.23
N TRP A 21 -0.05 -3.89 -3.37
CA TRP A 21 -1.51 -3.94 -3.43
C TRP A 21 -2.08 -5.19 -2.75
N ARG A 22 -1.43 -6.35 -2.91
CA ARG A 22 -1.83 -7.60 -2.25
C ARG A 22 -1.71 -7.48 -0.72
N LEU A 23 -0.60 -6.93 -0.23
CA LEU A 23 -0.38 -6.69 1.20
C LEU A 23 -1.36 -5.66 1.75
N ALA A 24 -1.61 -4.57 1.01
CA ALA A 24 -2.58 -3.56 1.44
C ALA A 24 -3.98 -4.15 1.61
N LYS A 25 -4.38 -5.04 0.70
CA LYS A 25 -5.64 -5.78 0.83
C LYS A 25 -5.64 -6.70 2.06
N ALA A 26 -4.55 -7.42 2.30
CA ALA A 26 -4.46 -8.33 3.45
C ALA A 26 -4.59 -7.57 4.79
N GLU A 27 -3.95 -6.40 4.91
CA GLU A 27 -4.07 -5.54 6.09
C GLU A 27 -5.50 -5.02 6.29
N ASP A 28 -6.19 -4.61 5.22
CA ASP A 28 -7.60 -4.20 5.33
C ASP A 28 -8.54 -5.36 5.70
N ASP A 29 -8.29 -6.56 5.17
CA ASP A 29 -9.06 -7.75 5.50
C ASP A 29 -8.87 -8.12 7.00
N LEU A 30 -7.64 -7.98 7.53
CA LEU A 30 -7.35 -8.14 8.96
C LEU A 30 -8.07 -7.08 9.81
N ALA A 31 -7.99 -5.81 9.41
CA ALA A 31 -8.68 -4.71 10.08
C ALA A 31 -10.20 -4.93 10.13
N ALA A 32 -10.78 -5.42 9.02
CA ALA A 32 -12.21 -5.70 8.92
C ALA A 32 -12.62 -6.89 9.81
N ALA A 33 -11.83 -7.97 9.80
CA ALA A 33 -12.09 -9.13 10.66
C ALA A 33 -12.04 -8.77 12.14
N GLU A 34 -11.03 -8.02 12.57
CA GLU A 34 -10.89 -7.60 13.97
C GLU A 34 -11.98 -6.58 14.38
N ALA A 35 -12.31 -5.63 13.51
CA ALA A 35 -13.41 -4.69 13.76
C ALA A 35 -14.76 -5.42 13.88
N ALA A 36 -15.01 -6.42 13.04
CA ALA A 36 -16.24 -7.22 13.08
C ALA A 36 -16.34 -8.10 14.35
N ALA A 37 -15.20 -8.54 14.89
CA ALA A 37 -15.15 -9.25 16.16
C ALA A 37 -15.37 -8.32 17.37
N THR A 38 -15.20 -7.00 17.20
CA THR A 38 -15.41 -6.01 18.26
C THR A 38 -16.86 -5.54 18.28
N PRO A 39 -17.60 -5.70 19.40
CA PRO A 39 -18.95 -5.18 19.50
C PRO A 39 -19.01 -3.66 19.32
N TYR A 40 -20.07 -3.15 18.69
CA TYR A 40 -20.18 -1.73 18.31
C TYR A 40 -20.09 -0.74 19.49
N TRP A 41 -20.44 -1.19 20.71
CA TRP A 41 -20.39 -0.37 21.93
C TRP A 41 -19.01 -0.32 22.57
N ARG A 42 -18.05 -1.11 22.08
CA ARG A 42 -16.67 -1.09 22.55
C ARG A 42 -15.79 -0.24 21.64
N PRO A 43 -14.80 0.48 22.22
CA PRO A 43 -13.77 1.13 21.42
C PRO A 43 -13.12 0.12 20.47
N CYS A 44 -12.89 0.55 19.23
CA CYS A 44 -12.17 -0.24 18.25
C CYS A 44 -10.74 -0.47 18.72
N SER A 45 -10.23 -1.69 18.56
CA SER A 45 -8.88 -2.05 18.99
C SER A 45 -7.83 -1.18 18.29
N PRO A 46 -6.77 -0.72 18.99
CA PRO A 46 -5.70 0.06 18.37
C PRO A 46 -5.02 -0.64 17.18
N SER A 47 -5.00 -1.98 17.15
CA SER A 47 -4.47 -2.74 16.00
C SER A 47 -5.30 -2.55 14.74
N VAL A 48 -6.63 -2.38 14.81
CA VAL A 48 -7.45 -2.05 13.63
C VAL A 48 -6.99 -0.76 12.98
N LEU A 49 -6.65 0.25 13.79
CA LEU A 49 -6.11 1.51 13.29
C LEU A 49 -4.72 1.31 12.67
N GLY A 50 -3.88 0.47 13.29
CA GLY A 50 -2.57 0.08 12.77
C GLY A 50 -2.66 -0.60 11.41
N HIS A 51 -3.53 -1.60 11.27
CA HIS A 51 -3.77 -2.32 10.01
C HIS A 51 -4.24 -1.37 8.89
N ARG A 52 -5.20 -0.47 9.18
CA ARG A 52 -5.65 0.53 8.20
C ARG A 52 -4.55 1.51 7.81
N ALA A 53 -3.73 1.94 8.77
CA ALA A 53 -2.60 2.81 8.50
C ALA A 53 -1.54 2.12 7.62
N ALA A 54 -1.25 0.85 7.89
CA ALA A 54 -0.35 0.03 7.09
C ALA A 54 -0.88 -0.15 5.66
N ALA A 55 -2.16 -0.51 5.50
CA ALA A 55 -2.81 -0.60 4.19
C ALA A 55 -2.73 0.73 3.42
N GLY A 56 -2.96 1.85 4.09
CA GLY A 56 -2.82 3.19 3.51
C GLY A 56 -1.40 3.48 3.03
N ALA A 57 -0.39 3.17 3.85
CA ALA A 57 1.01 3.36 3.48
C ALA A 57 1.42 2.51 2.27
N LEU A 58 1.04 1.23 2.26
CA LEU A 58 1.34 0.31 1.16
C LEU A 58 0.75 0.77 -0.18
N ARG A 59 -0.49 1.30 -0.17
CA ARG A 59 -1.11 1.90 -1.36
C ARG A 59 -0.39 3.15 -1.81
N ALA A 60 -0.03 4.02 -0.87
CA ALA A 60 0.69 5.24 -1.19
C ALA A 60 2.05 4.92 -1.82
N ASP A 61 2.74 3.90 -1.33
CA ASP A 61 4.02 3.44 -1.87
C ASP A 61 3.84 2.85 -3.28
N ALA A 62 2.81 2.02 -3.50
CA ALA A 62 2.48 1.48 -4.82
C ALA A 62 2.19 2.60 -5.83
N MET A 63 1.36 3.58 -5.45
CA MET A 63 1.04 4.73 -6.31
C MET A 63 2.28 5.57 -6.63
N ARG A 64 3.17 5.80 -5.66
CA ARG A 64 4.43 6.52 -5.91
C ARG A 64 5.31 5.76 -6.89
N LEU A 65 5.40 4.44 -6.74
CA LEU A 65 6.22 3.60 -7.61
C LEU A 65 5.65 3.52 -9.05
N GLU A 66 4.33 3.37 -9.19
CA GLU A 66 3.63 3.40 -10.48
C GLU A 66 3.80 4.76 -11.18
N ASN A 67 3.70 5.86 -10.44
CA ASN A 67 3.90 7.20 -11.00
C ASN A 67 5.34 7.45 -11.43
N ALA A 68 6.32 6.98 -10.64
CA ALA A 68 7.73 7.09 -10.99
C ALA A 68 8.10 6.23 -12.22
N ALA A 69 7.43 5.10 -12.42
CA ALA A 69 7.67 4.21 -13.55
C ALA A 69 6.95 4.64 -14.85
N ARG A 70 5.98 5.56 -14.77
CA ARG A 70 5.29 6.09 -15.95
C ARG A 70 6.29 6.92 -16.77
N PRO A 71 6.52 6.60 -18.06
CA PRO A 71 7.38 7.42 -18.89
C PRO A 71 6.81 8.84 -18.99
N ASN A 72 7.70 9.83 -18.95
CA ASN A 72 7.40 11.26 -18.90
C ASN A 72 6.81 11.76 -20.25
N SER A 73 5.63 11.27 -20.64
CA SER A 73 5.06 11.43 -21.99
C SER A 73 4.14 12.66 -22.14
N LEU A 74 4.30 13.69 -21.30
CA LEU A 74 3.48 14.91 -21.34
C LEU A 74 4.31 16.21 -21.42
N ALA A 75 5.59 16.11 -21.79
CA ALA A 75 6.35 17.27 -22.27
C ALA A 75 6.14 17.41 -23.78
N SER A 76 5.03 18.02 -24.19
CA SER A 76 4.78 18.54 -25.55
C SER A 76 3.93 19.79 -25.44
#